data_AF-A0A7G2C2W9-F1
#
_entry.id   AF-A0A7G2C2W9-F1
#
_cell.length_a   1.000
_cell.length_b   1.000
_cell.length_c   1.000
_cell.angle_alpha   90.00
_cell.angle_beta   90.00
_cell.angle_gamma   90.00
#
_symmetry.space_group_name_H-M   'P 1'
#
loop_
_entity.id
_entity.type
_entity.pdbx_description
1 polymer ?
#
loop_
_entity_poly.entity_id
_entity_poly.type
_entity_poly.pdbx_seq_one_letter_code
_entity_poly.pdbx_strand_id
1 'polypeptide(L)'
;MNTVHVDPFANLDVDHAVSSVSEDEEDEGLLTPSLLESKCKEHHGYRSPELNEKLYLHHCKIRKLCPLDAYTNVRVLYLSGNSIQDLKPLAPLVSLVSLYTSQNGLESLDSLPLLPQLTLLDVSYNQLECLDVGEKLPKLENLTAAHNSLRELTATKLEAFPHLQVLDISFNQVDEEGTVWEELGKLTGLRTLMLHGNAAVRSLQHYRKHVIALLPELRFLDEYPVFEEERQLAEAFASGGTDLENTVRQQQQEAKAAARERQFSFFEETIKKVTRREEKKEPSQYLLDQTDDIYIPNA
;
A
#
# COMPACT_ATOMS: atom_id res chain seq x y z
N MET A 1 44.86 -52.93 57.21
CA MET A 1 43.55 -53.47 56.81
C MET A 1 42.49 -52.49 57.28
N ASN A 2 42.19 -51.48 56.46
CA ASN A 2 41.22 -50.43 56.77
C ASN A 2 39.93 -50.75 56.00
N THR A 3 38.86 -51.02 56.73
CA THR A 3 37.50 -51.22 56.21
C THR A 3 36.82 -49.85 56.07
N VAL A 4 36.56 -49.46 54.82
CA VAL A 4 35.80 -48.26 54.47
C VAL A 4 34.32 -48.63 54.38
N HIS A 5 33.51 -47.90 55.13
CA HIS A 5 32.05 -47.88 55.06
C HIS A 5 31.62 -47.15 53.77
N VAL A 6 30.82 -47.79 52.92
CA VAL A 6 30.09 -47.11 51.84
C VAL A 6 28.71 -47.76 51.71
N ASP A 7 27.67 -46.95 51.84
CA ASP A 7 26.24 -47.31 51.73
C ASP A 7 25.87 -47.82 50.31
N PRO A 8 24.98 -48.81 50.16
CA PRO A 8 24.57 -49.34 48.86
C PRO A 8 23.25 -48.76 48.35
N PHE A 9 23.04 -47.45 48.49
CA PHE A 9 21.92 -46.75 47.85
C PHE A 9 22.45 -45.68 46.89
N ALA A 10 22.89 -46.12 45.72
CA ALA A 10 23.10 -45.26 44.57
C ALA A 10 22.71 -46.02 43.30
N ASN A 11 21.83 -45.40 42.50
CA ASN A 11 21.41 -45.76 41.14
C ASN A 11 20.25 -46.77 41.02
N LEU A 12 19.06 -46.28 41.34
CA LEU A 12 17.86 -46.58 40.56
C LEU A 12 17.68 -45.47 39.50
N ASP A 13 17.15 -45.89 38.36
CA ASP A 13 16.50 -45.09 37.31
C ASP A 13 17.40 -44.41 36.26
N VAL A 14 17.66 -45.14 35.18
CA VAL A 14 17.72 -44.54 33.83
C VAL A 14 16.66 -45.24 33.00
N ASP A 15 15.48 -44.63 32.98
CA ASP A 15 14.37 -44.97 32.10
C ASP A 15 14.83 -45.03 30.65
N HIS A 16 14.62 -46.19 30.04
CA HIS A 16 14.61 -46.36 28.60
C HIS A 16 13.24 -45.92 28.06
N ALA A 17 12.96 -44.62 28.16
CA ALA A 17 11.86 -43.99 27.44
C ALA A 17 12.37 -43.61 26.04
N VAL A 18 12.38 -44.58 25.13
CA VAL A 18 12.31 -44.27 23.70
C VAL A 18 10.90 -43.72 23.48
N SER A 19 10.76 -42.42 23.71
CA SER A 19 9.59 -41.65 23.30
C SER A 19 9.50 -41.80 21.80
N SER A 20 8.52 -42.58 21.36
CA SER A 20 7.96 -42.53 20.01
C SER A 20 7.54 -41.09 19.76
N VAL A 21 8.43 -40.30 19.16
CA VAL A 21 8.08 -39.04 18.51
C VAL A 21 7.13 -39.47 17.40
N SER A 22 5.85 -39.21 17.62
CA SER A 22 4.79 -39.38 16.64
C SER A 22 5.18 -38.62 15.38
N GLU A 23 5.22 -39.32 14.25
CA GLU A 23 5.35 -38.74 12.90
C GLU A 23 4.23 -37.71 12.59
N ASP A 24 3.24 -37.56 13.48
CA ASP A 24 2.12 -36.61 13.38
C ASP A 24 2.48 -35.15 13.71
N GLU A 25 3.62 -34.85 14.36
CA GLU A 25 4.02 -33.45 14.63
C GLU A 25 4.77 -32.79 13.46
N GLU A 26 5.27 -33.57 12.48
CA GLU A 26 6.02 -33.02 11.34
C GLU A 26 5.13 -32.34 10.28
N ASP A 27 3.82 -32.57 10.31
CA ASP A 27 2.86 -32.09 9.30
C ASP A 27 2.01 -30.89 9.76
N GLU A 28 2.23 -30.39 10.98
CA GLU A 28 1.52 -29.21 11.51
C GLU A 28 1.90 -27.94 10.72
N GLY A 29 1.04 -27.58 9.77
CA GLY A 29 1.17 -26.35 8.98
C GLY A 29 1.87 -26.52 7.62
N LEU A 30 1.99 -27.76 7.11
CA LEU A 30 2.37 -27.97 5.72
C LEU A 30 1.21 -27.60 4.78
N LEU A 31 1.52 -26.89 3.69
CA LEU A 31 0.54 -26.67 2.62
C LEU A 31 0.30 -27.98 1.85
N THR A 32 -0.77 -28.69 2.20
CA THR A 32 -1.14 -29.95 1.53
C THR A 32 -1.99 -29.72 0.28
N PRO A 33 -1.93 -30.62 -0.72
CA PRO A 33 -2.82 -30.56 -1.88
C PRO A 33 -4.31 -30.61 -1.52
N SER A 34 -4.68 -31.32 -0.46
CA SER A 34 -6.07 -31.39 0.03
C SER A 34 -6.55 -30.05 0.58
N LEU A 35 -5.68 -29.30 1.28
CA LEU A 35 -5.99 -27.94 1.71
C LEU A 35 -6.17 -26.99 0.52
N LEU A 36 -5.31 -27.11 -0.50
CA LEU A 36 -5.44 -26.34 -1.74
C LEU A 36 -6.77 -26.63 -2.45
N GLU A 37 -7.15 -27.90 -2.64
CA GLU A 37 -8.43 -28.27 -3.24
C GLU A 37 -9.62 -27.75 -2.42
N SER A 38 -9.55 -27.85 -1.10
CA SER A 38 -10.58 -27.35 -0.19
C SER A 38 -10.75 -25.83 -0.32
N LYS A 39 -9.65 -25.08 -0.32
CA LYS A 39 -9.65 -23.62 -0.47
C LYS A 39 -10.10 -23.16 -1.85
N CYS A 40 -9.69 -23.87 -2.91
CA CYS A 40 -10.21 -23.61 -4.25
C CYS A 40 -11.72 -23.82 -4.30
N LYS A 41 -12.24 -24.89 -3.69
CA LYS A 41 -13.70 -25.16 -3.65
C LYS A 41 -14.46 -24.10 -2.85
N GLU A 42 -13.93 -23.68 -1.69
CA GLU A 42 -14.51 -22.64 -0.83
C GLU A 42 -14.64 -21.30 -1.58
N HIS A 43 -13.63 -20.94 -2.36
CA HIS A 43 -13.59 -19.69 -3.13
C HIS A 43 -14.12 -19.81 -4.56
N HIS A 44 -14.90 -20.85 -4.87
CA HIS A 44 -15.49 -21.10 -6.20
C HIS A 44 -14.45 -21.15 -7.36
N GLY A 45 -13.24 -21.59 -7.06
CA GLY A 45 -12.17 -21.84 -8.03
C GLY A 45 -12.31 -23.19 -8.75
N TYR A 46 -11.37 -23.46 -9.63
CA TYR A 46 -11.31 -24.70 -10.40
C TYR A 46 -10.56 -25.78 -9.64
N ARG A 47 -11.00 -27.03 -9.79
CA ARG A 47 -10.24 -28.19 -9.30
C ARG A 47 -8.93 -28.38 -10.09
N SER A 48 -8.92 -27.98 -11.35
CA SER A 48 -7.72 -27.97 -12.18
C SER A 48 -6.83 -26.78 -11.80
N PRO A 49 -5.62 -27.01 -11.29
CA PRO A 49 -4.76 -25.96 -10.74
C PRO A 49 -4.37 -24.90 -11.77
N GLU A 50 -4.12 -25.32 -13.02
CA GLU A 50 -3.74 -24.47 -14.16
C GLU A 50 -4.81 -23.45 -14.56
N LEU A 51 -6.08 -23.66 -14.20
CA LEU A 51 -7.17 -22.73 -14.54
C LEU A 51 -7.37 -21.65 -13.47
N ASN A 52 -6.71 -21.75 -12.32
CA ASN A 52 -6.86 -20.79 -11.25
C ASN A 52 -5.93 -19.59 -11.47
N GLU A 53 -6.52 -18.41 -11.65
CA GLU A 53 -5.76 -17.15 -11.70
C GLU A 53 -5.53 -16.56 -10.30
N LYS A 54 -6.34 -16.96 -9.32
CA LYS A 54 -6.30 -16.43 -7.95
C LYS A 54 -6.28 -17.57 -6.95
N LEU A 55 -5.38 -17.50 -5.98
CA LEU A 55 -5.32 -18.44 -4.88
C LEU A 55 -5.49 -17.73 -3.55
N TYR A 56 -6.47 -18.20 -2.77
CA TYR A 56 -6.82 -17.68 -1.47
C TYR A 56 -6.34 -18.65 -0.40
N LEU A 57 -5.21 -18.34 0.23
CA LEU A 57 -4.57 -19.15 1.26
C LEU A 57 -4.32 -18.34 2.54
N HIS A 58 -5.13 -17.31 2.78
CA HIS A 58 -5.04 -16.49 3.98
C HIS A 58 -5.53 -17.25 5.23
N HIS A 59 -4.92 -16.98 6.39
CA HIS A 59 -5.33 -17.53 7.69
C HIS A 59 -5.47 -19.07 7.72
N CYS A 60 -4.58 -19.77 7.01
CA CYS A 60 -4.59 -21.23 6.89
C CYS A 60 -3.60 -21.92 7.84
N LYS A 61 -2.93 -21.16 8.72
CA LYS A 61 -1.87 -21.64 9.63
C LYS A 61 -0.71 -22.32 8.88
N ILE A 62 -0.43 -21.88 7.66
CA ILE A 62 0.64 -22.44 6.83
C ILE A 62 1.98 -21.97 7.40
N ARG A 63 2.90 -22.91 7.63
CA ARG A 63 4.29 -22.66 8.02
C ARG A 63 5.24 -22.93 6.86
N LYS A 64 4.97 -24.00 6.09
CA LYS A 64 5.82 -24.44 4.99
C LYS A 64 5.00 -24.56 3.72
N LEU A 65 5.47 -23.88 2.67
CA LEU A 65 4.90 -23.97 1.34
C LEU A 65 5.43 -25.22 0.62
N CYS A 66 4.54 -25.89 -0.11
CA CYS A 66 4.93 -26.87 -1.12
C CYS A 66 5.13 -26.15 -2.46
N PRO A 67 5.97 -26.67 -3.37
CA PRO A 67 6.10 -26.14 -4.72
C PRO A 67 4.73 -26.07 -5.41
N LEU A 68 4.38 -24.89 -5.92
CA LEU A 68 3.11 -24.63 -6.60
C LEU A 68 3.23 -24.82 -8.12
N ASP A 69 4.04 -25.80 -8.56
CA ASP A 69 4.40 -26.02 -9.97
C ASP A 69 3.18 -26.16 -10.90
N ALA A 70 2.09 -26.75 -10.39
CA ALA A 70 0.86 -26.98 -11.15
C ALA A 70 0.01 -25.72 -11.36
N TYR A 71 0.29 -24.63 -10.64
CA TYR A 71 -0.50 -23.39 -10.62
C TYR A 71 0.12 -22.31 -11.51
N THR A 72 0.45 -22.68 -12.75
CA THR A 72 1.23 -21.87 -13.71
C THR A 72 0.60 -20.54 -14.11
N ASN A 73 -0.73 -20.43 -14.06
CA ASN A 73 -1.49 -19.23 -14.44
C ASN A 73 -1.91 -18.35 -13.26
N VAL A 74 -1.44 -18.62 -12.04
CA VAL A 74 -1.78 -17.79 -10.89
C VAL A 74 -1.17 -16.40 -11.06
N ARG A 75 -2.04 -15.40 -11.02
CA ARG A 75 -1.70 -13.98 -11.11
C ARG A 75 -1.81 -13.29 -9.76
N VAL A 76 -2.68 -13.77 -8.86
CA VAL A 76 -2.89 -13.19 -7.53
C VAL A 76 -2.79 -14.28 -6.48
N LEU A 77 -1.91 -14.08 -5.50
CA LEU A 77 -1.69 -15.03 -4.40
C LEU A 77 -1.86 -14.33 -3.05
N TYR A 78 -2.82 -14.81 -2.27
CA TYR A 78 -3.09 -14.35 -0.91
C TYR A 78 -2.54 -15.35 0.10
N LEU A 79 -1.48 -14.97 0.82
CA LEU A 79 -0.81 -15.74 1.87
C LEU A 79 -0.84 -15.03 3.22
N SER A 80 -1.66 -13.98 3.37
CA SER A 80 -1.70 -13.17 4.59
C SER A 80 -2.14 -13.95 5.83
N GLY A 81 -1.58 -13.63 6.99
CA GLY A 81 -1.99 -14.19 8.28
C GLY A 81 -1.63 -15.66 8.46
N ASN A 82 -0.47 -16.06 7.96
CA ASN A 82 0.11 -17.39 8.14
C ASN A 82 1.41 -17.28 8.98
N SER A 83 2.30 -18.26 8.91
CA SER A 83 3.60 -18.24 9.59
C SER A 83 4.70 -18.71 8.64
N ILE A 84 4.64 -18.24 7.39
CA ILE A 84 5.54 -18.65 6.32
C ILE A 84 6.84 -17.88 6.44
N GLN A 85 7.96 -18.60 6.56
CA GLN A 85 9.31 -17.99 6.55
C GLN A 85 10.05 -18.19 5.22
N ASP A 86 9.74 -19.25 4.47
CA ASP A 86 10.40 -19.56 3.20
C ASP A 86 9.45 -19.36 2.01
N LEU A 87 9.78 -18.40 1.14
CA LEU A 87 9.06 -18.07 -0.08
C LEU A 87 9.67 -18.70 -1.34
N LYS A 88 10.75 -19.50 -1.23
CA LYS A 88 11.36 -20.20 -2.38
C LYS A 88 10.37 -21.04 -3.19
N PRO A 89 9.38 -21.72 -2.58
CA PRO A 89 8.41 -22.53 -3.32
C PRO A 89 7.51 -21.73 -4.29
N LEU A 90 7.58 -20.40 -4.28
CA LEU A 90 6.89 -19.52 -5.23
C LEU A 90 7.63 -19.37 -6.58
N ALA A 91 8.85 -19.90 -6.71
CA ALA A 91 9.66 -19.78 -7.93
C ALA A 91 8.97 -20.17 -9.25
N PRO A 92 8.07 -21.19 -9.29
CA PRO A 92 7.36 -21.56 -10.51
C PRO A 92 6.33 -20.52 -10.98
N LEU A 93 5.90 -19.61 -10.11
CA LEU A 93 4.81 -18.66 -10.36
C LEU A 93 5.27 -17.44 -11.17
N VAL A 94 5.82 -17.69 -12.36
CA VAL A 94 6.38 -16.64 -13.25
C VAL A 94 5.35 -15.63 -13.75
N SER A 95 4.06 -15.99 -13.71
CA SER A 95 2.91 -15.16 -14.12
C SER A 95 2.34 -14.30 -12.98
N LEU A 96 2.91 -14.39 -11.77
CA LEU A 96 2.39 -13.72 -10.59
C LEU A 96 2.51 -12.20 -10.72
N VAL A 97 1.40 -11.50 -10.51
CA VAL A 97 1.27 -10.04 -10.62
C VAL A 97 1.11 -9.40 -9.24
N SER A 98 0.38 -10.06 -8.34
CA SER A 98 0.13 -9.54 -6.99
C SER A 98 0.36 -10.60 -5.92
N LEU A 99 1.18 -10.28 -4.93
CA LEU A 99 1.54 -11.15 -3.82
C LEU A 99 1.24 -10.46 -2.50
N TYR A 100 0.39 -11.09 -1.68
CA TYR A 100 0.05 -10.62 -0.34
C TYR A 100 0.60 -11.60 0.69
N THR A 101 1.61 -11.19 1.44
CA THR A 101 2.32 -11.97 2.46
C THR A 101 2.33 -11.28 3.82
N SER A 102 1.36 -10.41 4.07
CA SER A 102 1.24 -9.68 5.33
C SER A 102 1.01 -10.61 6.53
N GLN A 103 1.49 -10.24 7.72
CA GLN A 103 1.31 -11.05 8.95
C GLN A 103 1.84 -12.49 8.82
N ASN A 104 3.10 -12.66 8.38
CA ASN A 104 3.76 -13.97 8.29
C ASN A 104 4.95 -14.13 9.25
N GLY A 105 5.41 -13.04 9.89
CA GLY A 105 6.62 -13.06 10.70
C GLY A 105 7.90 -13.25 9.87
N LEU A 106 7.92 -12.72 8.65
CA LEU A 106 9.11 -12.74 7.79
C LEU A 106 10.20 -11.83 8.39
N GLU A 107 11.41 -12.37 8.57
CA GLU A 107 12.59 -11.62 9.03
C GLU A 107 13.43 -11.08 7.86
N SER A 108 13.45 -11.80 6.72
CA SER A 108 14.09 -11.35 5.47
C SER A 108 13.29 -11.77 4.23
N LEU A 109 13.62 -11.15 3.10
CA LEU A 109 13.05 -11.47 1.78
C LEU A 109 14.06 -12.21 0.87
N ASP A 110 15.10 -12.81 1.45
CA ASP A 110 16.12 -13.54 0.69
C ASP A 110 15.54 -14.77 -0.01
N SER A 111 14.53 -15.38 0.61
CA SER A 111 13.80 -16.54 0.08
C SER A 111 12.88 -16.17 -1.09
N LEU A 112 12.59 -14.88 -1.31
CA LEU A 112 11.75 -14.46 -2.42
C LEU A 112 12.48 -14.79 -3.74
N PRO A 113 11.83 -15.50 -4.69
CA PRO A 113 12.41 -15.81 -5.99
C PRO A 113 12.32 -14.62 -6.95
N LEU A 114 12.98 -14.74 -8.11
CA LEU A 114 12.81 -13.80 -9.22
C LEU A 114 11.37 -13.90 -9.76
N LEU A 115 10.58 -12.83 -9.63
CA LEU A 115 9.18 -12.77 -10.09
C LEU A 115 9.04 -11.65 -11.13
N PRO A 116 9.19 -11.97 -12.44
CA PRO A 116 9.40 -10.96 -13.48
C PRO A 116 8.15 -10.14 -13.84
N GLN A 117 6.96 -10.58 -13.42
CA GLN A 117 5.68 -9.89 -13.69
C GLN A 117 5.06 -9.26 -12.45
N LEU A 118 5.70 -9.38 -11.28
CA LEU A 118 5.13 -8.89 -10.04
C LEU A 118 5.11 -7.37 -10.03
N THR A 119 3.92 -6.79 -9.90
CA THR A 119 3.72 -5.34 -9.82
C THR A 119 3.30 -4.89 -8.42
N LEU A 120 2.72 -5.77 -7.62
CA LEU A 120 2.28 -5.50 -6.26
C LEU A 120 2.82 -6.52 -5.27
N LEU A 121 3.50 -6.03 -4.24
CA LEU A 121 3.97 -6.83 -3.11
C LEU A 121 3.53 -6.21 -1.79
N ASP A 122 2.81 -6.99 -0.98
CA ASP A 122 2.46 -6.64 0.39
C ASP A 122 3.20 -7.55 1.40
N VAL A 123 4.13 -6.95 2.14
CA VAL A 123 4.91 -7.55 3.21
C VAL A 123 4.67 -6.82 4.54
N SER A 124 3.53 -6.16 4.70
CA SER A 124 3.18 -5.45 5.93
C SER A 124 3.02 -6.39 7.15
N TYR A 125 3.20 -5.87 8.35
CA TYR A 125 3.11 -6.64 9.60
C TYR A 125 4.03 -7.87 9.62
N ASN A 126 5.28 -7.69 9.22
CA ASN A 126 6.33 -8.69 9.35
C ASN A 126 7.44 -8.13 10.27
N GLN A 127 8.62 -8.73 10.26
CA GLN A 127 9.76 -8.37 11.11
C GLN A 127 10.98 -7.99 10.26
N LEU A 128 10.74 -7.43 9.07
CA LEU A 128 11.79 -7.10 8.11
C LEU A 128 12.65 -5.94 8.63
N GLU A 129 13.96 -6.10 8.58
CA GLU A 129 14.93 -5.03 8.86
C GLU A 129 15.42 -4.32 7.59
N CYS A 130 15.32 -5.00 6.44
CA CYS A 130 15.64 -4.45 5.11
C CYS A 130 14.70 -5.00 4.01
N LEU A 131 14.74 -4.38 2.84
CA LEU A 131 13.99 -4.67 1.61
C LEU A 131 14.92 -4.84 0.40
N ASP A 132 15.94 -5.70 0.50
CA ASP A 132 16.88 -5.98 -0.62
C ASP A 132 16.27 -6.96 -1.65
N VAL A 133 15.27 -6.49 -2.41
CA VAL A 133 14.55 -7.32 -3.40
C VAL A 133 14.39 -6.67 -4.77
N GLY A 134 14.88 -5.45 -4.99
CA GLY A 134 14.66 -4.73 -6.25
C GLY A 134 15.14 -5.49 -7.48
N GLU A 135 16.31 -6.14 -7.40
CA GLU A 135 16.86 -6.94 -8.50
C GLU A 135 15.99 -8.16 -8.85
N LYS A 136 15.19 -8.66 -7.90
CA LYS A 136 14.31 -9.82 -8.08
C LYS A 136 12.93 -9.44 -8.60
N LEU A 137 12.56 -8.16 -8.54
CA LEU A 137 11.21 -7.66 -8.83
C LEU A 137 11.27 -6.48 -9.81
N PRO A 138 11.73 -6.68 -11.06
CA PRO A 138 12.06 -5.59 -11.98
C PRO A 138 10.85 -4.75 -12.43
N LYS A 139 9.63 -5.23 -12.23
CA LYS A 139 8.37 -4.55 -12.61
C LYS A 139 7.55 -4.06 -11.43
N LEU A 140 8.12 -4.05 -10.23
CA LEU A 140 7.37 -3.68 -9.04
C LEU A 140 6.94 -2.20 -9.10
N GLU A 141 5.64 -1.96 -8.97
CA GLU A 141 5.03 -0.63 -8.97
C GLU A 141 4.54 -0.25 -7.57
N ASN A 142 4.09 -1.23 -6.79
CA ASN A 142 3.48 -1.04 -5.47
C ASN A 142 4.16 -1.94 -4.45
N LEU A 143 4.81 -1.33 -3.45
CA LEU A 143 5.42 -2.02 -2.32
C LEU A 143 4.84 -1.50 -1.01
N THR A 144 4.18 -2.39 -0.27
CA THR A 144 3.70 -2.10 1.09
C THR A 144 4.47 -2.92 2.11
N ALA A 145 5.24 -2.24 2.95
CA ALA A 145 6.06 -2.78 4.02
C ALA A 145 5.78 -2.07 5.35
N ALA A 146 4.55 -1.59 5.54
CA ALA A 146 4.09 -0.99 6.79
C ALA A 146 4.25 -1.95 7.98
N HIS A 147 4.47 -1.41 9.18
CA HIS A 147 4.58 -2.21 10.41
C HIS A 147 5.66 -3.32 10.32
N ASN A 148 6.89 -2.92 10.00
CA ASN A 148 8.08 -3.76 10.05
C ASN A 148 9.12 -3.14 11.01
N SER A 149 10.35 -3.62 10.96
CA SER A 149 11.49 -3.14 11.77
C SER A 149 12.55 -2.44 10.91
N LEU A 150 12.16 -1.82 9.79
CA LEU A 150 13.11 -1.16 8.90
C LEU A 150 13.78 0.02 9.61
N ARG A 151 15.11 0.06 9.62
CA ARG A 151 15.90 1.15 10.24
C ARG A 151 16.58 2.06 9.23
N GLU A 152 17.10 1.47 8.16
CA GLU A 152 17.83 2.21 7.12
C GLU A 152 17.31 1.85 5.71
N LEU A 153 17.28 2.84 4.82
CA LEU A 153 16.92 2.65 3.41
C LEU A 153 18.15 2.46 2.49
N THR A 154 19.36 2.71 2.99
CA THR A 154 20.63 2.43 2.28
C THR A 154 20.71 0.97 1.82
N ALA A 155 20.43 0.04 2.72
CA ALA A 155 20.46 -1.39 2.47
C ALA A 155 19.37 -1.85 1.48
N THR A 156 18.35 -1.02 1.21
CA THR A 156 17.26 -1.36 0.30
C THR A 156 17.56 -1.14 -1.18
N LYS A 157 18.67 -0.49 -1.52
CA LYS A 157 19.07 -0.16 -2.90
C LYS A 157 17.87 0.29 -3.73
N LEU A 158 17.19 1.36 -3.30
CA LEU A 158 15.91 1.78 -3.88
C LEU A 158 15.98 2.07 -5.39
N GLU A 159 17.16 2.40 -5.89
CA GLU A 159 17.50 2.48 -7.32
C GLU A 159 17.18 1.21 -8.14
N ALA A 160 17.10 0.05 -7.49
CA ALA A 160 16.73 -1.21 -8.11
C ALA A 160 15.21 -1.34 -8.37
N PHE A 161 14.39 -0.36 -8.00
CA PHE A 161 12.95 -0.32 -8.32
C PHE A 161 12.63 0.78 -9.35
N PRO A 162 12.91 0.57 -10.65
CA PRO A 162 12.79 1.61 -11.68
C PRO A 162 11.34 2.06 -11.96
N HIS A 163 10.36 1.26 -11.56
CA HIS A 163 8.94 1.49 -11.85
C HIS A 163 8.10 1.75 -10.59
N LEU A 164 8.72 1.94 -9.43
CA LEU A 164 8.00 2.10 -8.18
C LEU A 164 7.19 3.41 -8.17
N GLN A 165 5.89 3.29 -7.93
CA GLN A 165 4.95 4.41 -7.86
C GLN A 165 4.34 4.56 -6.46
N VAL A 166 4.16 3.46 -5.74
CA VAL A 166 3.58 3.44 -4.40
C VAL A 166 4.55 2.75 -3.45
N LEU A 167 4.96 3.48 -2.42
CA LEU A 167 5.78 2.95 -1.33
C LEU A 167 5.11 3.27 0.00
N ASP A 168 4.80 2.23 0.75
CA ASP A 168 4.35 2.36 2.13
C ASP A 168 5.36 1.68 3.05
N ILE A 169 6.05 2.50 3.84
CA ILE A 169 6.98 2.09 4.89
C ILE A 169 6.57 2.72 6.23
N SER A 170 5.27 2.99 6.39
CA SER A 170 4.72 3.54 7.63
C SER A 170 4.96 2.61 8.83
N PHE A 171 4.99 3.18 10.03
CA PHE A 171 5.19 2.46 11.28
C PHE A 171 6.41 1.53 11.27
N ASN A 172 7.54 2.01 10.74
CA ASN A 172 8.84 1.39 10.85
C ASN A 172 9.72 2.14 11.87
N GLN A 173 11.01 1.82 11.91
CA GLN A 173 12.01 2.40 12.80
C GLN A 173 13.01 3.28 12.02
N VAL A 174 12.61 3.81 10.87
CA VAL A 174 13.51 4.63 10.03
C VAL A 174 13.81 5.93 10.75
N ASP A 175 15.10 6.23 10.92
CA ASP A 175 15.60 7.42 11.59
C ASP A 175 16.28 8.40 10.63
N GLU A 176 16.64 9.57 11.16
CA GLU A 176 17.36 10.62 10.42
C GLU A 176 18.86 10.37 10.35
N GLU A 177 19.41 9.47 11.17
CA GLU A 177 20.86 9.21 11.19
C GLU A 177 21.32 8.55 9.88
N GLY A 178 20.42 7.91 9.15
CA GLY A 178 20.67 7.37 7.80
C GLY A 178 20.51 8.37 6.65
N THR A 179 20.91 7.95 5.43
CA THR A 179 20.74 8.71 4.18
C THR A 179 19.31 8.62 3.60
N VAL A 180 18.30 8.51 4.47
CA VAL A 180 16.89 8.27 4.11
C VAL A 180 16.38 9.24 3.03
N TRP A 181 16.69 10.53 3.16
CA TRP A 181 16.24 11.56 2.23
C TRP A 181 16.97 11.49 0.88
N GLU A 182 18.25 11.12 0.87
CA GLU A 182 19.01 10.94 -0.37
C GLU A 182 18.49 9.73 -1.14
N GLU A 183 18.24 8.62 -0.44
CA GLU A 183 17.70 7.39 -1.03
C GLU A 183 16.27 7.59 -1.56
N LEU A 184 15.41 8.27 -0.80
CA LEU A 184 14.07 8.63 -1.29
C LEU A 184 14.15 9.56 -2.51
N GLY A 185 15.09 10.50 -2.54
CA GLY A 185 15.31 11.39 -3.68
C GLY A 185 15.64 10.68 -5.00
N LYS A 186 16.15 9.44 -4.93
CA LYS A 186 16.37 8.61 -6.13
C LYS A 186 15.07 8.13 -6.77
N LEU A 187 14.00 7.99 -5.99
CA LEU A 187 12.68 7.51 -6.45
C LEU A 187 11.86 8.63 -7.11
N THR A 188 12.40 9.22 -8.17
CA THR A 188 11.80 10.37 -8.87
C THR A 188 10.42 10.09 -9.48
N GLY A 189 10.10 8.81 -9.77
CA GLY A 189 8.80 8.38 -10.29
C GLY A 189 7.72 8.11 -9.23
N LEU A 190 8.01 8.29 -7.94
CA LEU A 190 7.11 7.94 -6.85
C LEU A 190 5.90 8.89 -6.79
N ARG A 191 4.71 8.31 -6.72
CA ARG A 191 3.41 9.03 -6.70
C ARG A 191 2.75 9.01 -5.33
N THR A 192 3.00 7.98 -4.54
CA THR A 192 2.40 7.82 -3.21
C THR A 192 3.46 7.32 -2.25
N LEU A 193 3.64 8.06 -1.15
CA LEU A 193 4.58 7.73 -0.10
C LEU A 193 3.87 7.76 1.25
N MET A 194 4.00 6.68 2.01
CA MET A 194 3.58 6.63 3.42
C MET A 194 4.81 6.36 4.29
N LEU A 195 5.08 7.28 5.19
CA LEU A 195 6.25 7.33 6.05
C LEU A 195 5.89 7.64 7.51
N HIS A 196 4.65 8.02 7.80
CA HIS A 196 4.19 8.29 9.15
C HIS A 196 4.50 7.14 10.11
N GLY A 197 4.74 7.47 11.39
CA GLY A 197 5.11 6.48 12.41
C GLY A 197 6.61 6.19 12.51
N ASN A 198 7.43 6.64 11.54
CA ASN A 198 8.89 6.58 11.62
C ASN A 198 9.49 7.71 12.48
N ALA A 199 10.69 7.49 13.01
CA ALA A 199 11.41 8.49 13.79
C ALA A 199 11.89 9.67 12.92
N ALA A 200 12.26 9.39 11.66
CA ALA A 200 12.69 10.39 10.69
C ALA A 200 11.62 11.48 10.43
N VAL A 201 10.35 11.10 10.45
CA VAL A 201 9.24 12.05 10.23
C VAL A 201 9.06 13.02 11.40
N ARG A 202 9.36 12.56 12.62
CA ARG A 202 9.18 13.36 13.85
C ARG A 202 10.31 14.38 14.06
N SER A 203 11.49 14.08 13.54
CA SER A 203 12.69 14.88 13.69
C SER A 203 12.80 15.96 12.61
N LEU A 204 12.28 15.70 11.40
CA LEU A 204 12.42 16.63 10.28
C LEU A 204 11.49 17.84 10.41
N GLN A 205 12.07 19.01 10.64
CA GLN A 205 11.33 20.27 10.59
C GLN A 205 10.76 20.48 9.19
N HIS A 206 9.50 20.95 9.11
CA HIS A 206 8.81 21.12 7.82
C HIS A 206 8.83 19.87 6.93
N TYR A 207 8.81 18.68 7.53
CA TYR A 207 8.83 17.37 6.87
C TYR A 207 8.12 17.33 5.52
N ARG A 208 6.83 17.69 5.51
CA ARG A 208 5.99 17.64 4.32
C ARG A 208 6.53 18.48 3.16
N LYS A 209 7.03 19.70 3.43
CA LYS A 209 7.60 20.57 2.39
C LYS A 209 8.88 19.96 1.81
N HIS A 210 9.76 19.46 2.69
CA HIS A 210 11.00 18.84 2.26
C HIS A 210 10.74 17.64 1.35
N VAL A 211 9.84 16.74 1.74
CA VAL A 211 9.52 15.55 0.95
C VAL A 211 8.84 15.90 -0.38
N ILE A 212 7.93 16.88 -0.39
CA ILE A 212 7.28 17.34 -1.64
C ILE A 212 8.30 17.94 -2.61
N ALA A 213 9.26 18.73 -2.13
CA ALA A 213 10.31 19.32 -2.95
C ALA A 213 11.32 18.27 -3.45
N LEU A 214 11.58 17.24 -2.64
CA LEU A 214 12.46 16.12 -2.98
C LEU A 214 11.87 15.22 -4.07
N LEU A 215 10.54 15.03 -4.07
CA LEU A 215 9.83 14.10 -4.96
C LEU A 215 8.89 14.85 -5.92
N PRO A 216 9.32 15.08 -7.18
CA PRO A 216 8.60 15.95 -8.12
C PRO A 216 7.25 15.38 -8.58
N GLU A 217 7.12 14.06 -8.71
CA GLU A 217 5.90 13.39 -9.18
C GLU A 217 4.94 12.97 -8.05
N LEU A 218 5.25 13.34 -6.80
CA LEU A 218 4.48 12.93 -5.63
C LEU A 218 3.07 13.53 -5.65
N ARG A 219 2.06 12.66 -5.51
CA ARG A 219 0.63 13.03 -5.50
C ARG A 219 0.00 12.86 -4.13
N PHE A 220 0.51 11.94 -3.33
CA PHE A 220 0.01 11.65 -1.98
C PHE A 220 1.19 11.44 -1.03
N LEU A 221 1.11 12.08 0.14
CA LEU A 221 2.05 11.91 1.23
C LEU A 221 1.27 11.71 2.54
N ASP A 222 1.52 10.59 3.22
CA ASP A 222 0.88 10.21 4.48
C ASP A 222 -0.64 10.40 4.46
N GLU A 223 -1.31 9.80 3.47
CA GLU A 223 -2.77 9.87 3.23
C GLU A 223 -3.29 11.22 2.68
N TYR A 224 -2.50 12.29 2.72
CA TYR A 224 -2.92 13.61 2.23
C TYR A 224 -2.47 13.89 0.79
N PRO A 225 -3.38 14.34 -0.10
CA PRO A 225 -3.02 14.71 -1.46
C PRO A 225 -2.07 15.92 -1.45
N VAL A 226 -1.15 15.95 -2.41
CA VAL A 226 -0.24 17.06 -2.67
C VAL A 226 -0.85 17.91 -3.78
N PHE A 227 -1.19 19.15 -3.46
CA PHE A 227 -1.73 20.09 -4.43
C PHE A 227 -0.61 20.91 -5.09
N GLU A 228 -0.86 21.35 -6.32
CA GLU A 228 0.10 22.15 -7.10
C GLU A 228 0.54 23.43 -6.38
N GLU A 229 -0.40 24.11 -5.70
CA GLU A 229 -0.10 25.32 -4.93
C GLU A 229 0.86 25.05 -3.76
N GLU A 230 0.68 23.91 -3.09
CA GLU A 230 1.55 23.48 -2.00
C GLU A 230 2.94 23.08 -2.51
N ARG A 231 2.99 22.41 -3.67
CA ARG A 231 4.23 22.04 -4.34
C ARG A 231 5.07 23.27 -4.67
N GLN A 232 4.48 24.31 -5.24
CA GLN A 232 5.19 25.57 -5.52
C GLN A 232 5.78 26.20 -4.26
N LEU A 233 5.06 26.17 -3.14
CA LEU A 233 5.56 26.67 -1.86
C LEU A 233 6.71 25.81 -1.32
N ALA A 234 6.60 24.49 -1.45
CA ALA A 234 7.64 23.55 -1.05
C ALA A 234 8.93 23.74 -1.87
N GLU A 235 8.82 23.92 -3.19
CA GLU A 235 9.95 24.18 -4.08
C GLU A 235 10.60 25.55 -3.82
N ALA A 236 9.78 26.59 -3.57
CA ALA A 236 10.27 27.91 -3.17
C ALA A 236 11.03 27.85 -1.84
N PHE A 237 10.49 27.10 -0.88
CA PHE A 237 11.14 26.87 0.41
C PHE A 237 12.48 26.11 0.25
N ALA A 238 12.52 25.06 -0.58
CA ALA A 238 13.75 24.31 -0.82
C ALA A 238 14.84 25.12 -1.55
N SER A 239 14.46 26.05 -2.43
CA SER A 239 15.40 26.85 -3.22
C SER A 239 15.92 28.12 -2.53
N GLY A 240 15.13 28.76 -1.67
CA GLY A 240 15.54 30.00 -0.99
C GLY A 240 14.85 30.27 0.33
N GLY A 241 14.39 29.22 1.00
CA GLY A 241 13.86 29.27 2.35
C GLY A 241 12.57 30.07 2.49
N THR A 242 12.37 30.58 3.70
CA THR A 242 11.12 31.24 4.12
C THR A 242 10.81 32.51 3.32
N ASP A 243 11.82 33.24 2.85
CA ASP A 243 11.62 34.51 2.14
C ASP A 243 11.02 34.29 0.75
N LEU A 244 11.54 33.32 0.00
CA LEU A 244 10.96 32.93 -1.29
C LEU A 244 9.58 32.31 -1.11
N GLU A 245 9.41 31.45 -0.09
CA GLU A 245 8.10 30.88 0.22
C GLU A 245 7.05 31.97 0.48
N ASN A 246 7.37 32.98 1.29
CA ASN A 246 6.47 34.08 1.59
C ASN A 246 6.12 34.90 0.34
N THR A 247 7.09 35.11 -0.55
CA THR A 247 6.89 35.80 -1.82
C THR A 247 5.90 35.04 -2.71
N VAL A 248 6.10 33.72 -2.87
CA VAL A 248 5.20 32.86 -3.66
C VAL A 248 3.82 32.79 -3.03
N ARG A 249 3.74 32.71 -1.70
CA ARG A 249 2.46 32.70 -0.97
C ARG A 249 1.67 33.99 -1.21
N GLN A 250 2.33 35.14 -1.19
CA GLN A 250 1.69 36.42 -1.48
C GLN A 250 1.16 36.46 -2.91
N GLN A 251 1.96 36.03 -3.89
CA GLN A 251 1.55 35.96 -5.30
C GLN A 251 0.33 35.04 -5.50
N GLN A 252 0.30 33.87 -4.83
CA GLN A 252 -0.84 32.96 -4.87
C GLN A 252 -2.11 33.60 -4.26
N GLN A 253 -1.98 34.33 -3.16
CA GLN A 253 -3.12 35.04 -2.54
C GLN A 253 -3.67 36.14 -3.44
N GLU A 254 -2.79 36.95 -4.03
CA GLU A 254 -3.17 38.01 -4.98
C GLU A 254 -3.85 37.42 -6.22
N ALA A 255 -3.33 36.32 -6.77
CA ALA A 255 -3.92 35.62 -7.90
C ALA A 255 -5.31 35.06 -7.58
N LYS A 256 -5.50 34.47 -6.39
CA LYS A 256 -6.80 33.98 -5.92
C LYS A 256 -7.80 35.12 -5.72
N ALA A 257 -7.38 36.24 -5.14
CA ALA A 257 -8.22 37.41 -4.96
C ALA A 257 -8.69 37.96 -6.33
N ALA A 258 -7.77 38.13 -7.28
CA ALA A 258 -8.08 38.58 -8.62
C ALA A 258 -9.00 37.60 -9.37
N ALA A 259 -8.80 36.28 -9.22
CA ALA A 259 -9.67 35.27 -9.81
C ALA A 259 -11.10 35.32 -9.22
N ARG A 260 -11.21 35.49 -7.89
CA ARG A 260 -12.49 35.64 -7.21
C ARG A 260 -13.23 36.90 -7.64
N GLU A 261 -12.51 38.01 -7.80
CA GLU A 261 -13.09 39.26 -8.29
C GLU A 261 -13.63 39.09 -9.72
N ARG A 262 -12.87 38.47 -10.63
CA ARG A 262 -13.33 38.16 -11.99
C ARG A 262 -14.57 37.26 -12.00
N GLN A 263 -14.60 36.22 -11.15
CA GLN A 263 -15.77 35.35 -11.03
C GLN A 263 -16.99 36.10 -10.51
N PHE A 264 -16.81 36.97 -9.51
CA PHE A 264 -17.89 37.78 -8.97
C PHE A 264 -18.43 38.76 -10.02
N SER A 265 -17.57 39.47 -10.75
CA SER A 265 -17.98 40.36 -11.84
C SER A 265 -18.71 39.60 -12.96
N PHE A 266 -18.22 38.42 -13.34
CA PHE A 266 -18.89 37.57 -14.33
C PHE A 266 -20.30 37.13 -13.86
N PHE A 267 -20.44 36.77 -12.59
CA PHE A 267 -21.72 36.40 -12.00
C PHE A 267 -22.69 37.58 -11.96
N GLU A 268 -22.23 38.77 -11.55
CA GLU A 268 -23.05 39.98 -11.58
C GLU A 268 -23.55 40.32 -12.99
N GLU A 269 -22.66 40.26 -13.99
CA GLU A 269 -23.05 40.48 -15.38
C GLU A 269 -24.07 39.46 -15.86
N THR A 270 -23.91 38.20 -15.46
CA THR A 270 -24.81 37.11 -15.83
C THR A 270 -26.20 37.33 -15.24
N ILE A 271 -26.29 37.70 -13.96
CA ILE A 271 -27.57 38.07 -13.32
C ILE A 271 -28.23 39.23 -14.06
N LYS A 272 -27.49 40.30 -14.33
CA LYS A 272 -28.00 41.48 -15.06
C LYS A 272 -28.53 41.12 -16.46
N LYS A 273 -27.93 40.12 -17.13
CA LYS A 273 -28.42 39.64 -18.44
C LYS A 273 -29.69 38.80 -18.31
N VAL A 274 -29.81 37.99 -17.27
CA VAL A 274 -31.01 37.17 -17.01
C VAL A 274 -32.20 38.05 -16.64
N THR A 275 -32.04 38.99 -15.71
CA THR A 275 -33.12 39.92 -15.32
C THR A 275 -33.62 40.73 -16.51
N ARG A 276 -32.72 41.26 -17.35
CA ARG A 276 -33.10 41.94 -18.61
C ARG A 276 -33.85 41.04 -19.60
N ARG A 277 -33.63 39.72 -19.60
CA ARG A 277 -34.38 38.78 -20.44
C ARG A 277 -35.75 38.48 -19.86
N GLU A 278 -35.89 38.42 -18.55
CA GLU A 278 -37.17 38.26 -17.87
C GLU A 278 -38.05 39.50 -18.00
N GLU A 279 -37.48 40.70 -17.86
CA GLU A 279 -38.19 41.96 -18.10
C GLU A 279 -38.65 42.12 -19.57
N LYS A 280 -37.95 41.47 -20.51
CA LYS A 280 -38.32 41.46 -21.94
C LYS A 280 -39.30 40.36 -22.32
N LYS A 281 -39.59 39.39 -21.43
CA LYS A 281 -40.69 38.45 -21.64
C LYS A 281 -41.98 39.17 -21.23
N GLU A 282 -42.70 39.74 -22.19
CA GLU A 282 -44.06 40.24 -21.93
C GLU A 282 -44.92 39.11 -21.32
N PRO A 283 -45.78 39.42 -20.32
CA PRO A 283 -46.71 38.44 -19.79
C PRO A 283 -47.59 37.95 -20.94
N SER A 284 -47.61 36.63 -21.15
CA SER A 284 -48.32 36.05 -22.29
C SER A 284 -49.79 36.49 -22.27
N GLN A 285 -50.27 37.03 -23.39
CA GLN A 285 -51.60 37.59 -23.63
C GLN A 285 -52.76 36.58 -23.54
N TYR A 286 -52.57 35.40 -22.96
CA TYR A 286 -53.54 34.30 -22.90
C TYR A 286 -54.58 34.40 -21.77
N LEU A 287 -54.72 35.56 -21.12
CA LEU A 287 -55.66 35.73 -19.99
C LEU A 287 -56.75 36.78 -20.24
N LEU A 288 -56.92 37.26 -21.48
CA LEU A 288 -57.91 38.29 -21.80
C LEU A 288 -58.75 37.99 -23.05
N ASP A 289 -58.96 36.73 -23.41
CA ASP A 289 -59.97 36.43 -24.42
C ASP A 289 -60.73 35.13 -24.13
N GLN A 290 -62.06 35.25 -24.19
CA GLN A 290 -63.08 34.19 -24.33
C GLN A 290 -63.55 33.47 -23.05
N THR A 291 -64.48 34.12 -22.34
CA THR A 291 -65.59 33.40 -21.67
C THR A 291 -66.94 33.92 -22.18
N ASP A 292 -67.07 34.09 -23.49
CA ASP A 292 -68.38 34.12 -24.15
C ASP A 292 -68.47 32.84 -24.96
N ASP A 293 -69.22 31.85 -24.44
CA ASP A 293 -69.97 30.81 -25.17
C ASP A 293 -70.09 29.53 -24.34
N ILE A 294 -71.05 29.53 -23.40
CA ILE A 294 -71.73 28.29 -23.02
C ILE A 294 -73.23 28.51 -23.22
N TYR A 295 -73.69 28.33 -24.45
CA TYR A 295 -75.10 28.11 -24.76
C TYR A 295 -75.45 26.65 -24.43
N ILE A 296 -76.31 26.43 -23.45
CA ILE A 296 -76.92 25.13 -23.15
C ILE A 296 -78.35 25.16 -23.73
N PRO A 297 -78.70 24.33 -24.74
CA PRO A 297 -80.04 24.30 -25.27
C PRO A 297 -80.99 23.58 -24.30
N ASN A 298 -82.19 24.15 -24.13
CA ASN A 298 -83.30 23.49 -23.44
C ASN A 298 -83.82 22.30 -24.25
N ALA A 299 -83.81 21.10 -23.65
CA ALA A 299 -84.79 20.03 -23.85
C ALA A 299 -84.75 19.07 -22.66
#